data_AF-A0A953E2U3-F1
#
_entry.id   AF-A0A953E2U3-F1
#
_cell.length_a   1.000
_cell.length_b   1.000
_cell.length_c   1.000
_cell.angle_alpha   90.00
_cell.angle_beta   90.00
_cell.angle_gamma   90.00
#
_symmetry.space_group_name_H-M   'P 1'
#
loop_
_entity.id
_entity.type
_entity.pdbx_description
1 polymer ?
#
loop_
_entity_poly.entity_id
_entity_poly.type
_entity_poly.pdbx_seq_one_letter_code
_entity_poly.pdbx_strand_id
1 'polypeptide(L)'
;MLAGLVGMAAPATAQRPSQEQVDAIRQHCRSDYRTYCANVPTGGSAALACLQQNAPNLSPACRQAVGAVGGGAQAPAPQRSAGAGAAAAQPRMEMSELRQHCSGDFRTFCRGVGFGGGRALGCLADNRESLSPACREALMAIRQGR
;
A
#
# COMPACT_ATOMS: atom_id res chain seq x y z
N MET A 1 32.53 -37.78 -43.92
CA MET A 1 32.29 -36.33 -43.80
C MET A 1 31.22 -36.13 -42.74
N LEU A 2 31.62 -35.76 -41.53
CA LEU A 2 30.75 -35.55 -40.36
C LEU A 2 30.04 -34.19 -40.48
N ALA A 3 28.72 -34.15 -40.47
CA ALA A 3 27.95 -32.92 -40.39
C ALA A 3 27.39 -32.78 -38.96
N GLY A 4 27.80 -31.70 -38.30
CA GLY A 4 27.74 -31.51 -36.85
C GLY A 4 26.37 -31.16 -36.28
N LEU A 5 26.20 -31.54 -35.02
CA LEU A 5 25.11 -31.17 -34.13
C LEU A 5 25.21 -29.68 -33.78
N VAL A 6 24.30 -28.85 -34.29
CA VAL A 6 24.13 -27.47 -33.83
C VAL A 6 23.26 -27.47 -32.58
N GLY A 7 23.88 -27.35 -31.41
CA GLY A 7 23.19 -27.08 -30.15
C GLY A 7 22.86 -25.60 -30.02
N MET A 8 21.58 -25.24 -30.00
CA MET A 8 21.13 -23.88 -29.66
C MET A 8 21.06 -23.75 -28.13
N ALA A 9 21.94 -22.94 -27.55
CA ALA A 9 21.86 -22.51 -26.16
C ALA A 9 20.75 -21.44 -26.01
N ALA A 10 19.74 -21.73 -25.19
CA ALA A 10 18.71 -20.77 -24.80
C ALA A 10 19.26 -19.76 -23.78
N PRO A 11 18.83 -18.48 -23.79
CA PRO A 11 19.24 -17.54 -22.77
C PRO A 11 18.56 -17.90 -21.45
N ALA A 12 19.36 -18.25 -20.44
CA ALA A 12 18.91 -18.24 -19.06
C ALA A 12 18.68 -16.77 -18.67
N THR A 13 17.42 -16.33 -18.61
CA THR A 13 17.08 -15.05 -18.02
C THR A 13 17.37 -15.14 -16.52
N ALA A 14 18.52 -14.61 -16.09
CA ALA A 14 18.67 -14.18 -14.70
C ALA A 14 17.62 -13.08 -14.50
N GLN A 15 16.46 -13.45 -13.96
CA GLN A 15 15.27 -12.61 -13.87
C GLN A 15 15.54 -11.47 -12.90
N ARG A 16 16.10 -10.38 -13.42
CA ARG A 16 16.03 -9.08 -12.76
C ARG A 16 14.55 -8.73 -12.65
N PRO A 17 14.07 -8.30 -11.46
CA PRO A 17 12.70 -7.83 -11.32
C PRO A 17 12.41 -6.76 -12.38
N SER A 18 11.24 -6.84 -13.00
CA SER A 18 10.78 -5.80 -13.91
C SER A 18 10.65 -4.48 -13.17
N GLN A 19 10.66 -3.37 -13.90
CA GLN A 19 10.52 -2.05 -13.29
C GLN A 19 9.19 -1.92 -12.52
N GLU A 20 8.13 -2.52 -13.05
CA GLU A 20 6.82 -2.62 -12.40
C GLU A 20 6.86 -3.42 -11.08
N GLN A 21 7.60 -4.54 -11.03
CA GLN A 21 7.84 -5.27 -9.78
C GLN A 21 8.61 -4.42 -8.77
N VAL A 22 9.65 -3.70 -9.21
CA VAL A 22 10.43 -2.81 -8.33
C VAL A 22 9.55 -1.70 -7.76
N ASP A 23 8.67 -1.11 -8.58
CA ASP A 23 7.76 -0.06 -8.14
C ASP A 23 6.68 -0.60 -7.20
N ALA A 24 6.14 -1.79 -7.45
CA ALA A 24 5.22 -2.46 -6.52
C ALA A 24 5.87 -2.71 -5.17
N ILE A 25 7.11 -3.22 -5.14
CA ILE A 25 7.87 -3.42 -3.90
C ILE A 25 8.07 -2.09 -3.17
N ARG A 26 8.48 -1.03 -3.86
CA ARG A 26 8.68 0.29 -3.25
C ARG A 26 7.39 0.82 -2.62
N GLN A 27 6.26 0.71 -3.31
CA GLN A 27 4.97 1.17 -2.81
C GLN A 27 4.53 0.41 -1.57
N HIS A 28 4.65 -0.92 -1.58
CA HIS A 28 4.19 -1.76 -0.47
C HIS A 28 5.17 -1.80 0.71
N CYS A 29 6.47 -1.56 0.48
CA CYS A 29 7.50 -1.66 1.50
C CYS A 29 7.97 -0.33 2.07
N ARG A 30 7.47 0.83 1.62
CA ARG A 30 8.02 2.15 2.02
C ARG A 30 8.09 2.36 3.53
N SER A 31 7.03 1.99 4.25
CA SER A 31 6.99 2.17 5.71
C SER A 31 7.92 1.19 6.42
N ASP A 32 7.87 -0.09 6.02
CA ASP A 32 8.70 -1.15 6.59
C ASP A 32 10.19 -0.89 6.35
N TYR A 33 10.54 -0.41 5.15
CA TYR A 33 11.90 -0.03 4.80
C TYR A 33 12.46 1.06 5.72
N ARG A 34 11.66 2.08 6.03
CA ARG A 34 12.10 3.15 6.96
C ARG A 34 12.27 2.63 8.39
N THR A 35 11.55 1.59 8.78
CA THR A 35 11.65 1.01 10.13
C THR A 35 12.84 0.06 10.25
N TYR A 36 13.05 -0.81 9.26
CA TYR A 36 14.01 -1.92 9.35
C TYR A 36 15.27 -1.76 8.49
N CYS A 37 15.25 -0.88 7.50
CA CYS A 37 16.30 -0.73 6.48
C CYS A 37 16.75 0.72 6.25
N ALA A 38 16.54 1.64 7.21
CA ALA A 38 16.80 3.07 7.04
C ALA A 38 18.25 3.43 6.67
N ASN A 39 19.22 2.59 7.05
CA ASN A 39 20.64 2.80 6.78
C ASN A 39 21.11 2.19 5.45
N VAL A 40 20.20 1.58 4.70
CA VAL A 40 20.49 0.97 3.40
C VAL A 40 20.12 1.97 2.30
N PRO A 41 20.93 2.12 1.24
CA PRO A 41 20.54 2.89 0.06
C PRO A 41 19.27 2.33 -0.58
N THR A 42 18.30 3.19 -0.87
CA THR A 42 17.04 2.79 -1.50
C THR A 42 17.26 2.35 -2.94
N GLY A 43 16.57 1.28 -3.34
CA GLY A 43 16.70 0.70 -4.67
C GLY A 43 17.91 -0.23 -4.82
N GLY A 44 17.83 -1.10 -5.83
CA GLY A 44 18.85 -2.11 -6.08
C GLY A 44 18.80 -3.31 -5.12
N SER A 45 19.82 -4.15 -5.21
CA SER A 45 19.90 -5.44 -4.50
C SER A 45 20.11 -5.30 -3.00
N ALA A 46 20.80 -4.25 -2.53
CA ALA A 46 21.04 -4.03 -1.10
C ALA A 46 19.72 -3.78 -0.34
N ALA A 47 18.84 -2.93 -0.88
CA ALA A 47 17.52 -2.68 -0.32
C ALA A 47 16.67 -3.96 -0.27
N LEU A 48 16.71 -4.75 -1.35
CA LEU A 48 15.94 -5.99 -1.45
C LEU A 48 16.46 -7.06 -0.49
N ALA A 49 17.77 -7.19 -0.34
CA ALA A 49 18.40 -8.09 0.63
C ALA A 49 18.05 -7.71 2.08
N CYS A 50 18.04 -6.42 2.42
CA CYS A 50 17.63 -5.96 3.75
C CYS A 50 16.16 -6.30 4.06
N LEU A 51 15.26 -6.09 3.09
CA LEU A 51 13.86 -6.47 3.24
C LEU A 51 13.71 -7.99 3.38
N GLN A 52 14.41 -8.79 2.57
CA GLN A 52 14.36 -10.25 2.68
C GLN A 52 14.83 -10.76 4.05
N GLN A 53 15.91 -10.19 4.60
CA GLN A 53 16.42 -10.53 5.94
C GLN A 53 15.43 -10.15 7.05
N ASN A 54 14.65 -9.10 6.86
CA ASN A 54 13.66 -8.62 7.82
C ASN A 54 12.25 -9.11 7.52
N ALA A 55 12.03 -9.97 6.52
CA ALA A 55 10.72 -10.48 6.09
C ALA A 55 9.75 -10.83 7.24
N PRO A 56 10.13 -11.58 8.30
CA PRO A 56 9.22 -11.88 9.40
C PRO A 56 8.69 -10.64 10.14
N ASN A 57 9.44 -9.53 10.14
CA ASN A 57 9.10 -8.28 10.82
C ASN A 57 8.36 -7.27 9.93
N LEU A 58 8.30 -7.49 8.62
CA LEU A 58 7.64 -6.57 7.68
C LEU A 58 6.11 -6.67 7.76
N SER A 59 5.41 -5.74 7.12
CA SER A 59 3.99 -5.89 6.84
C SER A 59 3.71 -7.08 5.90
N PRO A 60 2.50 -7.70 5.96
CA PRO A 60 2.11 -8.77 5.05
C PRO A 60 2.21 -8.38 3.56
N ALA A 61 1.83 -7.14 3.23
CA ALA A 61 1.89 -6.62 1.87
C ALA A 61 3.34 -6.51 1.37
N CYS A 62 4.25 -6.01 2.21
CA CYS A 62 5.66 -5.92 1.84
C CYS A 62 6.30 -7.31 1.70
N ARG A 63 6.03 -8.24 2.62
CA ARG A 63 6.47 -9.65 2.50
C ARG A 63 6.06 -10.29 1.18
N GLN A 64 4.80 -10.10 0.79
CA GLN A 64 4.27 -10.65 -0.45
C GLN A 64 4.99 -10.06 -1.67
N ALA A 65 5.22 -8.74 -1.67
CA ALA A 65 5.91 -8.06 -2.77
C ALA A 65 7.37 -8.51 -2.92
N VAL A 66 8.10 -8.73 -1.82
CA VAL A 66 9.51 -9.20 -1.89
C VAL A 66 9.64 -10.69 -2.18
N GLY A 67 8.64 -11.50 -1.78
CA GLY A 67 8.59 -12.93 -2.08
C GLY A 67 8.37 -13.23 -3.56
N ALA A 68 7.60 -12.38 -4.26
CA ALA A 68 7.33 -12.50 -5.69
C ALA A 68 8.56 -12.29 -6.60
N VAL A 69 9.70 -11.88 -6.04
CA VAL A 69 10.95 -11.61 -6.78
C VAL A 69 11.90 -12.82 -6.78
N GLY A 70 11.73 -13.76 -5.84
CA GLY A 70 12.69 -14.84 -5.58
C GLY A 70 12.44 -16.15 -6.32
N GLY A 71 11.38 -16.25 -7.11
CA GLY A 71 11.07 -17.45 -7.85
C GLY A 71 9.86 -17.21 -8.73
N GLY A 72 10.04 -17.42 -10.03
CA GLY A 72 8.96 -17.38 -11.02
C GLY A 72 7.83 -18.32 -10.63
N ALA A 73 6.86 -17.78 -9.93
CA ALA A 73 5.47 -18.20 -9.98
C ALA A 73 4.72 -16.95 -10.40
N GLN A 74 3.85 -17.12 -11.39
CA GLN A 74 3.08 -16.06 -12.00
C GLN A 74 2.55 -15.12 -10.93
N ALA A 75 2.56 -13.81 -11.23
CA ALA A 75 1.68 -12.88 -10.54
C ALA A 75 0.34 -13.61 -10.35
N PRO A 76 -0.22 -13.71 -9.13
CA PRO A 76 -1.61 -14.08 -9.05
C PRO A 76 -2.31 -13.05 -9.93
N ALA A 77 -2.90 -13.51 -11.04
CA ALA A 77 -3.98 -12.80 -11.70
C ALA A 77 -4.84 -12.24 -10.57
N PRO A 78 -5.18 -10.94 -10.56
CA PRO A 78 -5.70 -10.27 -9.37
C PRO A 78 -6.82 -11.14 -8.81
N GLN A 79 -6.50 -11.88 -7.75
CA GLN A 79 -7.50 -12.60 -7.01
C GLN A 79 -8.20 -11.47 -6.30
N ARG A 80 -9.31 -11.07 -6.94
CA ARG A 80 -10.42 -10.41 -6.29
C ARG A 80 -10.65 -11.20 -5.01
N SER A 81 -10.10 -10.70 -3.91
CA SER A 81 -10.75 -10.88 -2.62
C SER A 81 -12.13 -10.27 -2.81
N ALA A 82 -13.11 -11.13 -3.01
CA ALA A 82 -14.50 -10.73 -2.98
C ALA A 82 -14.77 -10.13 -1.60
N GLY A 83 -15.17 -8.85 -1.61
CA GLY A 83 -15.50 -8.04 -0.44
C GLY A 83 -14.59 -6.80 -0.37
N ALA A 84 -14.95 -5.62 -0.88
CA ALA A 84 -16.27 -5.12 -1.22
C ALA A 84 -16.16 -4.07 -2.34
N GLY A 85 -17.16 -4.08 -3.21
CA GLY A 85 -17.57 -2.89 -3.97
C GLY A 85 -16.63 -2.48 -5.10
N ALA A 86 -17.13 -2.67 -6.32
CA ALA A 86 -17.22 -1.52 -7.20
C ALA A 86 -17.98 -0.41 -6.43
N ALA A 87 -17.25 0.40 -5.66
CA ALA A 87 -17.73 1.73 -5.39
C ALA A 87 -17.51 2.51 -6.69
N ALA A 88 -18.59 3.12 -7.14
CA ALA A 88 -18.62 4.16 -8.14
C ALA A 88 -17.40 5.10 -8.04
N ALA A 89 -17.19 5.86 -9.10
CA ALA A 89 -16.21 6.93 -9.20
C ALA A 89 -16.43 8.10 -8.20
N GLN A 90 -16.85 7.84 -6.95
CA GLN A 90 -17.10 8.78 -5.86
C GLN A 90 -16.75 8.02 -4.55
N PRO A 91 -15.64 8.33 -3.82
CA PRO A 91 -15.59 9.47 -2.88
C PRO A 91 -14.15 10.01 -2.59
N ARG A 92 -13.30 10.23 -3.61
CA ARG A 92 -12.00 10.91 -3.38
C ARG A 92 -12.17 12.40 -3.05
N MET A 93 -13.21 13.04 -3.59
CA MET A 93 -13.59 14.41 -3.21
C MET A 93 -14.16 14.47 -1.78
N GLU A 94 -15.06 13.55 -1.44
CA GLU A 94 -15.74 13.52 -0.13
C GLU A 94 -14.75 13.38 1.05
N MET A 95 -13.72 12.53 0.90
CA MET A 95 -12.65 12.39 1.90
C MET A 95 -11.75 13.65 1.97
N SER A 96 -11.70 14.44 0.91
CA SER A 96 -10.96 15.71 0.87
C SER A 96 -11.77 16.85 1.48
N GLU A 97 -13.09 16.91 1.25
CA GLU A 97 -13.99 17.86 1.91
C GLU A 97 -14.09 17.59 3.40
N LEU A 98 -14.24 16.33 3.80
CA LEU A 98 -14.17 15.94 5.21
C LEU A 98 -12.88 16.44 5.87
N ARG A 99 -11.74 16.23 5.21
CA ARG A 99 -10.46 16.68 5.74
C ARG A 99 -10.40 18.20 5.85
N GLN A 100 -10.97 18.93 4.90
CA GLN A 100 -11.02 20.39 4.94
C GLN A 100 -11.87 20.87 6.11
N HIS A 101 -13.11 20.39 6.21
CA HIS A 101 -14.06 20.82 7.24
C HIS A 101 -13.71 20.33 8.65
N CYS A 102 -13.09 19.16 8.77
CA CYS A 102 -12.77 18.56 10.06
C CYS A 102 -11.29 18.65 10.47
N SER A 103 -10.41 19.29 9.69
CA SER A 103 -8.97 19.32 9.99
C SER A 103 -8.64 19.96 11.34
N GLY A 104 -9.32 21.07 11.68
CA GLY A 104 -9.15 21.75 12.97
C GLY A 104 -9.63 20.89 14.13
N ASP A 105 -10.86 20.39 14.04
CA ASP A 105 -11.45 19.54 15.07
C ASP A 105 -10.68 18.23 15.25
N PHE A 106 -10.24 17.60 14.16
CA PHE A 106 -9.43 16.38 14.21
C PHE A 106 -8.11 16.60 14.96
N ARG A 107 -7.45 17.75 14.76
CA ARG A 107 -6.21 18.08 15.48
C ARG A 107 -6.46 18.34 16.96
N THR A 108 -7.63 18.84 17.33
CA THR A 108 -7.99 19.13 18.72
C THR A 108 -8.42 17.87 19.46
N PHE A 109 -9.32 17.08 18.88
CA PHE A 109 -10.00 15.97 19.55
C PHE A 109 -9.45 14.58 19.21
N CYS A 110 -8.80 14.43 18.05
CA CYS A 110 -8.35 13.13 17.53
C CYS A 110 -6.83 13.03 17.35
N ARG A 111 -6.06 13.76 18.16
CA ARG A 111 -4.60 13.72 18.16
C ARG A 111 -4.10 12.28 18.39
N GLY A 112 -3.24 11.80 17.49
CA GLY A 112 -2.67 10.45 17.55
C GLY A 112 -3.51 9.37 16.86
N VAL A 113 -4.71 9.69 16.35
CA VAL A 113 -5.50 8.74 15.56
C VAL A 113 -4.92 8.62 14.15
N GLY A 114 -4.44 7.44 13.79
CA GLY A 114 -3.85 7.22 12.47
C GLY A 114 -4.88 7.25 11.34
N PHE A 115 -4.59 7.99 10.27
CA PHE A 115 -5.41 8.05 9.05
C PHE A 115 -5.36 6.72 8.29
N GLY A 116 -6.37 5.86 8.50
CA GLY A 116 -6.49 4.58 7.82
C GLY A 116 -7.58 3.72 8.45
N GLY A 117 -8.29 2.93 7.64
CA GLY A 117 -9.29 1.97 8.11
C GLY A 117 -10.48 2.56 8.88
N GLY A 118 -10.88 3.80 8.60
CA GLY A 118 -12.06 4.43 9.23
C GLY A 118 -11.84 4.97 10.65
N ARG A 119 -10.66 4.80 11.26
CA ARG A 119 -10.40 5.25 12.65
C ARG A 119 -10.58 6.75 12.85
N ALA A 120 -10.20 7.55 11.86
CA ALA A 120 -10.37 9.00 11.90
C ALA A 120 -11.84 9.41 11.93
N LEU A 121 -12.69 8.71 11.16
CA LEU A 121 -14.13 8.91 11.16
C LEU A 121 -14.77 8.45 12.47
N GLY A 122 -14.30 7.34 13.04
CA GLY A 122 -14.75 6.86 14.35
C GLY A 122 -14.51 7.91 15.44
N CYS A 123 -13.27 8.39 15.57
CA CYS A 123 -12.95 9.41 16.57
C CYS A 123 -13.77 10.69 16.40
N LEU A 124 -13.97 11.16 15.17
CA LEU A 124 -14.82 12.32 14.91
C LEU A 124 -16.28 12.04 15.30
N ALA A 125 -16.81 10.86 15.00
CA ALA A 125 -18.19 10.49 15.35
C ALA A 125 -18.43 10.41 16.88
N ASP A 126 -17.41 9.97 17.64
CA ASP A 126 -17.43 9.92 19.10
C ASP A 126 -17.37 11.32 19.74
N ASN A 127 -16.68 12.26 19.08
CA ASN A 127 -16.54 13.64 19.55
C ASN A 127 -17.58 14.60 18.94
N ARG A 128 -18.61 14.12 18.24
CA ARG A 128 -19.48 14.94 17.36
C ARG A 128 -20.00 16.23 18.01
N GLU A 129 -20.34 16.16 19.30
CA GLU A 129 -20.95 17.27 20.03
C GLU A 129 -19.94 18.40 20.29
N SER A 130 -18.65 18.06 20.36
CA SER A 130 -17.54 18.98 20.55
C SER A 130 -16.94 19.51 19.24
N LEU A 131 -17.33 18.96 18.08
CA LEU A 131 -16.84 19.41 16.78
C LEU A 131 -17.49 20.74 16.35
N SER A 132 -16.81 21.44 15.44
CA SER A 132 -17.37 22.58 14.74
C SER A 132 -18.67 22.24 13.98
N PRO A 133 -19.59 23.21 13.80
CA PRO A 133 -20.79 23.01 13.00
C PRO A 133 -20.50 22.48 11.59
N ALA A 134 -19.51 23.03 10.91
CA ALA A 134 -19.12 22.62 9.57
C ALA A 134 -18.64 21.15 9.52
N CYS A 135 -17.85 20.72 10.51
CA CYS A 135 -17.40 19.33 10.57
C CYS A 135 -18.55 18.36 10.90
N ARG A 136 -19.49 18.75 11.77
CA ARG A 136 -20.69 17.96 12.05
C ARG A 136 -21.57 17.74 10.81
N GLU A 137 -21.80 18.80 10.04
CA GLU A 137 -22.59 18.70 8.81
C GLU A 137 -21.91 17.78 7.78
N ALA A 138 -20.60 17.94 7.58
CA ALA A 138 -19.82 17.07 6.71
C ALA A 138 -19.90 15.59 7.15
N LEU A 139 -19.78 15.31 8.47
CA LEU A 139 -19.93 13.95 9.00
C LEU A 139 -21.34 13.38 8.80
N MET A 140 -22.38 14.20 8.94
CA MET A 140 -23.76 13.78 8.72
C MET A 140 -24.03 13.46 7.24
N ALA A 141 -23.47 14.24 6.31
CA ALA A 141 -23.61 14.00 4.87
C ALA A 141 -23.01 12.64 4.46
N ILE A 142 -21.83 12.31 4.97
CA ILE A 142 -21.15 11.02 4.70
C ILE A 142 -21.94 9.84 5.26
N ARG A 143 -22.49 9.98 6.47
CA ARG A 143 -23.31 8.92 7.10
C ARG A 143 -24.61 8.64 6.36
N GLN A 144 -25.06 9.57 5.52
CA GLN A 144 -26.29 9.48 4.74
C GLN A 144 -26.09 8.92 3.32
N GLY A 145 -24.83 8.64 2.92
CA GLY A 145 -24.52 7.86 1.72
C GLY A 145 -25.09 8.40 0.41
N ARG A 146 -24.93 9.70 0.14
CA ARG A 146 -25.26 10.29 -1.17
C ARG A 146 -24.13 10.14 -2.17
#